data_AF-I6LB40-F1
#
_entry.id   AF-I6LB40-F1
#
_cell.length_a   1.000
_cell.length_b   1.000
_cell.length_c   1.000
_cell.angle_alpha   90.00
_cell.angle_beta   90.00
_cell.angle_gamma   90.00
#
_symmetry.space_group_name_H-M   'P 1'
#
loop_
_entity.id
_entity.type
_entity.pdbx_description
1 polymer ?
#
loop_
_entity_poly.entity_id
_entity_poly.type
_entity_poly.pdbx_seq_one_letter_code
_entity_poly.pdbx_strand_id
1 'polypeptide(L)'
;NSKLGGLLFVLIFLLVLWLPSSSISCIYSVFRQVNFWLLLSFCIGLGYIGACHAEYPYNLIAQYCSFLVLFLLTIFKFSSFVPLHYFHIA
;
A
#
# COMPACT_ATOMS: atom_id res chain seq x y z
N ASN A 1 22.15 0.79 -1.37
CA ASN A 1 21.88 -0.45 -2.13
C ASN A 1 22.32 -1.68 -1.35
N SER A 2 21.54 -2.11 -0.36
CA SER A 2 21.75 -3.39 0.31
C SER A 2 20.82 -4.44 -0.31
N LYS A 3 21.38 -5.50 -0.91
CA LYS A 3 20.61 -6.61 -1.50
C LYS A 3 19.63 -7.23 -0.49
N LEU A 4 20.03 -7.25 0.78
CA LEU A 4 19.22 -7.74 1.90
C LEU A 4 18.00 -6.85 2.18
N GLY A 5 18.16 -5.53 2.06
CA GLY A 5 17.08 -4.57 2.32
C GLY A 5 15.93 -4.70 1.33
N GLY A 6 16.24 -4.86 0.04
CA GLY A 6 15.22 -5.08 -0.99
C GLY A 6 14.44 -6.39 -0.77
N LEU A 7 15.13 -7.47 -0.40
CA LEU A 7 14.50 -8.75 -0.09
C LEU A 7 13.56 -8.64 1.13
N LEU A 8 14.02 -8.01 2.21
CA LEU A 8 13.20 -7.76 3.40
C LEU A 8 11.97 -6.92 3.08
N PHE A 9 12.11 -5.93 2.20
CA PHE A 9 11.01 -5.06 1.79
C PHE A 9 9.90 -5.84 1.06
N VAL A 10 10.27 -6.73 0.14
CA VAL A 10 9.33 -7.61 -0.56
C VAL A 10 8.67 -8.60 0.40
N LEU A 11 9.43 -9.14 1.36
CA LEU A 11 8.89 -10.03 2.38
C LEU A 11 7.85 -9.33 3.25
N ILE A 12 8.11 -8.10 3.70
CA ILE A 12 7.16 -7.29 4.46
C ILE A 12 5.91 -7.01 3.62
N PHE A 13 6.06 -6.64 2.35
CA PHE A 13 4.94 -6.43 1.44
C PHE A 13 4.04 -7.67 1.36
N LEU A 14 4.63 -8.85 1.15
CA LEU A 14 3.90 -10.12 1.13
C LEU A 14 3.24 -10.43 2.47
N LEU A 15 3.92 -10.22 3.59
CA LEU A 15 3.37 -10.47 4.93
C LEU A 15 2.15 -9.60 5.21
N VAL A 16 2.22 -8.31 4.88
CA VAL A 16 1.08 -7.40 5.06
C VAL A 16 -0.07 -7.78 4.13
N LEU A 17 0.23 -8.21 2.89
CA LEU A 17 -0.79 -8.71 1.96
C LEU A 17 -1.46 -10.00 2.47
N TRP A 18 -0.69 -10.92 3.05
CA TRP A 18 -1.15 -12.22 3.56
C TRP A 18 -2.12 -12.12 4.74
N LEU A 19 -1.98 -11.09 5.58
CA LEU A 19 -2.85 -10.92 6.75
C LEU A 19 -4.34 -10.92 6.35
N PRO A 20 -5.21 -11.75 6.94
CA PRO A 20 -6.64 -11.75 6.59
C PRO A 20 -7.27 -10.39 6.91
N SER A 21 -7.93 -9.78 5.92
CA SER A 21 -8.70 -8.55 6.10
C SER A 21 -10.16 -8.89 6.32
N SER A 22 -10.84 -8.16 7.21
CA SER A 22 -12.28 -8.26 7.36
C SER A 22 -12.97 -7.90 6.03
N SER A 23 -13.94 -8.71 5.63
CA SER A 23 -14.66 -8.63 4.34
C SER A 23 -15.72 -7.52 4.34
N ILE A 24 -15.42 -6.35 4.89
CA ILE A 24 -16.34 -5.22 4.92
C ILE A 24 -16.15 -4.43 3.63
N SER A 25 -17.22 -4.26 2.85
CA SER A 25 -17.20 -3.50 1.59
C SER A 25 -16.66 -2.08 1.80
N CYS A 26 -15.81 -1.60 0.89
CA CYS A 26 -15.22 -0.26 0.94
C CYS A 26 -16.22 0.87 0.67
N ILE A 27 -17.44 0.54 0.23
CA ILE A 27 -18.51 1.48 -0.15
C ILE A 27 -19.00 2.30 1.05
N TYR A 28 -18.89 1.77 2.28
CA TYR A 28 -19.42 2.41 3.48
C TYR A 28 -18.53 3.54 4.05
N SER A 29 -17.29 3.72 3.54
CA SER A 29 -16.36 4.72 4.07
C SER A 29 -15.59 5.44 2.96
N VAL A 30 -15.81 6.75 2.86
CA VAL A 30 -15.09 7.64 1.94
C VAL A 30 -13.58 7.57 2.17
N PHE A 31 -13.13 7.43 3.42
CA PHE A 31 -11.71 7.30 3.76
C PHE A 31 -11.08 6.04 3.15
N ARG A 32 -11.78 4.89 3.20
CA ARG A 32 -11.31 3.63 2.60
C ARG A 32 -11.31 3.71 1.07
N GLN A 33 -12.30 4.37 0.48
CA GLN A 33 -12.37 4.57 -0.97
C GLN A 33 -11.21 5.43 -1.48
N VAL A 34 -10.93 6.57 -0.84
CA VAL A 34 -9.80 7.44 -1.21
C VAL A 34 -8.46 6.70 -1.08
N ASN A 35 -8.24 5.98 0.02
CA ASN A 35 -7.02 5.19 0.20
C ASN A 35 -6.85 4.13 -0.89
N PHE A 36 -7.92 3.45 -1.29
CA PHE A 36 -7.89 2.45 -2.35
C PHE A 36 -7.52 3.07 -3.71
N TRP A 37 -8.14 4.19 -4.08
CA TRP A 37 -7.84 4.89 -5.33
C TRP A 37 -6.40 5.43 -5.37
N LEU A 38 -5.91 5.94 -4.23
CA LEU A 38 -4.54 6.40 -4.09
C LEU A 38 -3.56 5.23 -4.25
N LEU A 39 -3.79 4.11 -3.55
CA LEU A 39 -2.98 2.90 -3.65
C LEU A 39 -2.90 2.37 -5.09
N LEU A 40 -4.04 2.29 -5.77
CA LEU A 40 -4.11 1.85 -7.17
C LEU A 40 -3.26 2.74 -8.09
N SER A 41 -3.37 4.07 -7.93
CA SER A 41 -2.60 5.03 -8.74
C SER A 41 -1.09 4.87 -8.54
N PHE A 42 -0.64 4.68 -7.29
CA PHE A 42 0.78 4.44 -7.00
C PHE A 42 1.26 3.08 -7.50
N CYS A 43 0.43 2.02 -7.45
CA CYS A 43 0.76 0.71 -8.02
C CYS A 43 0.95 0.79 -9.55
N ILE A 44 0.06 1.50 -10.26
CA ILE A 44 0.21 1.72 -11.70
C ILE A 44 1.48 2.54 -11.99
N GLY A 45 1.74 3.59 -11.21
CA GLY A 45 2.96 4.41 -11.33
C GLY A 45 4.26 3.61 -11.11
N LEU A 46 4.30 2.73 -10.10
CA LEU A 46 5.42 1.82 -9.87
C LEU A 46 5.58 0.80 -11.00
N GLY A 47 4.48 0.27 -11.53
CA GLY A 47 4.50 -0.61 -12.70
C GLY A 47 5.12 0.07 -13.92
N TYR A 48 4.78 1.35 -14.15
CA TYR A 48 5.39 2.14 -15.22
C TYR A 48 6.89 2.36 -15.01
N ILE A 49 7.31 2.78 -13.81
CA ILE A 49 8.73 3.01 -13.50
C ILE A 49 9.53 1.70 -13.55
N GLY A 50 8.93 0.57 -13.19
CA GLY A 50 9.56 -0.76 -13.26
C GLY A 50 9.83 -1.24 -14.69
N ALA A 51 9.11 -0.72 -15.68
CA ALA A 51 9.37 -0.99 -17.10
C ALA A 51 10.43 -0.05 -17.71
N CYS A 52 10.75 1.06 -17.04
CA CYS A 52 11.78 2.01 -17.49
C CYS A 52 13.20 1.54 -17.12
N HIS A 53 14.20 2.08 -17.81
CA HIS A 53 15.60 1.81 -17.50
C HIS A 53 15.97 2.40 -16.14
N ALA A 54 16.79 1.69 -15.35
CA ALA A 54 17.20 2.08 -14.01
C ALA A 54 18.28 3.18 -14.03
N GLU A 55 17.96 4.31 -14.63
CA GLU A 55 18.80 5.51 -14.64
C GLU A 55 18.38 6.47 -13.52
N TYR A 56 19.32 7.31 -13.09
CA TYR A 56 19.00 8.47 -12.26
C TYR A 56 18.16 9.43 -13.11
N PRO A 57 16.94 9.87 -12.72
CA PRO A 57 16.38 9.99 -11.38
C PRO A 57 15.36 8.91 -10.97
N TYR A 58 14.93 8.05 -11.90
CA TYR A 58 13.81 7.11 -11.71
C TYR A 58 14.00 6.17 -10.53
N ASN A 59 15.26 5.79 -10.24
CA ASN A 59 15.58 4.91 -9.12
C ASN A 59 15.24 5.54 -7.74
N LEU A 60 15.36 6.87 -7.61
CA LEU A 60 14.95 7.56 -6.38
C LEU A 60 13.43 7.62 -6.27
N ILE A 61 12.72 7.99 -7.35
CA ILE A 61 11.25 8.01 -7.36
C ILE A 61 10.69 6.63 -7.04
N ALA A 62 11.28 5.56 -7.59
CA ALA A 62 10.88 4.18 -7.32
C ALA A 62 11.00 3.81 -5.84
N GLN A 63 12.07 4.24 -5.16
CA GLN A 63 12.26 4.01 -3.72
C GLN A 63 11.19 4.74 -2.89
N TYR A 64 10.94 6.03 -3.18
CA TYR A 64 9.91 6.80 -2.49
C TYR A 64 8.51 6.22 -2.71
N CYS A 65 8.15 5.91 -3.97
CA CYS A 65 6.86 5.29 -4.28
C CYS A 65 6.70 3.92 -3.62
N SER A 66 7.75 3.09 -3.57
CA SER A 66 7.69 1.77 -2.93
C SER A 66 7.41 1.89 -1.44
N PHE A 67 8.07 2.83 -0.75
CA PHE A 67 7.82 3.12 0.67
C PHE A 67 6.39 3.62 0.89
N LEU A 68 5.92 4.53 0.04
CA LEU A 68 4.59 5.12 0.14
C LEU A 68 3.47 4.08 -0.08
N VAL A 69 3.66 3.14 -1.02
CA VAL A 69 2.73 2.01 -1.23
C VAL A 69 2.64 1.11 0.01
N LEU A 70 3.77 0.75 0.63
CA LEU A 70 3.74 -0.03 1.88
C LEU A 70 3.00 0.70 2.99
N PHE A 71 3.25 2.01 3.14
CA PHE A 71 2.60 2.83 4.15
C PHE A 71 1.08 2.88 3.94
N LEU A 72 0.63 3.16 2.72
CA LEU A 72 -0.80 3.18 2.37
C LEU A 72 -1.46 1.82 2.55
N LEU A 73 -0.79 0.73 2.15
CA LEU A 73 -1.31 -0.63 2.28
C LEU A 73 -1.45 -1.02 3.76
N THR A 74 -0.52 -0.59 4.61
CA THR A 74 -0.60 -0.78 6.07
C THR A 74 -1.79 -0.01 6.67
N ILE A 75 -2.02 1.25 6.26
CA ILE A 75 -3.17 2.05 6.71
C ILE A 75 -4.49 1.41 6.28
N PHE A 76 -4.57 0.91 5.04
CA PHE A 76 -5.77 0.26 4.52
C PHE A 76 -6.10 -1.03 5.28
N LYS A 77 -5.08 -1.84 5.60
CA LYS A 77 -5.22 -3.04 6.44
C LYS A 77 -5.61 -2.69 7.87
N PHE A 78 -4.97 -1.69 8.48
CA PHE A 78 -5.29 -1.26 9.84
C PHE A 78 -6.74 -0.74 9.95
N SER A 79 -7.18 0.07 8.98
CA SER A 79 -8.56 0.55 8.89
C SER A 79 -9.58 -0.58 8.70
N SER A 80 -9.16 -1.71 8.14
CA SER A 80 -10.02 -2.89 8.00
C SER A 80 -9.95 -3.79 9.24
N PHE A 81 -8.84 -3.79 9.98
CA PHE A 81 -8.74 -4.50 11.26
C PHE A 81 -9.59 -3.86 12.34
N VAL A 82 -9.68 -2.51 12.39
CA VAL A 82 -10.56 -1.78 13.31
C VAL A 82 -12.00 -1.93 12.82
N PRO A 83 -12.79 -2.89 13.35
CA PRO A 83 -14.16 -3.04 12.94
C PRO A 83 -14.97 -2.12 13.86
N LEU A 84 -15.45 -1.00 13.34
CA LEU A 84 -16.76 -0.47 13.78
C LEU A 84 -16.93 -0.09 15.28
N HIS A 85 -15.91 0.36 16.03
CA HIS A 85 -16.21 1.00 17.32
C HIS A 85 -16.99 2.34 17.16
N TYR A 86 -17.13 2.84 15.93
CA TYR A 86 -17.91 4.05 15.62
C TYR A 86 -19.39 3.81 15.29
N PHE A 87 -19.84 2.56 15.08
CA PHE A 87 -21.24 2.31 14.71
C PHE A 87 -22.19 2.22 15.93
N HIS A 88 -21.68 2.33 17.17
CA HIS A 88 -22.48 2.31 18.39
C HIS A 88 -22.87 3.73 18.90
N ILE A 89 -22.65 4.78 18.11
CA ILE A 89 -22.91 6.19 18.51
C ILE A 89 -23.72 6.97 17.44
N ALA A 90 -24.27 6.29 16.43
CA ALA A 90 -25.15 6.91 15.43
C ALA A 90 -26.58 6.37 15.55
#